data_AF-A0A424JYW4-F1
#
_entry.id   AF-A0A424JYW4-F1
#
_cell.length_a   1.000
_cell.length_b   1.000
_cell.length_c   1.000
_cell.angle_alpha   90.00
_cell.angle_beta   90.00
_cell.angle_gamma   90.00
#
_symmetry.space_group_name_H-M   'P 1'
#
loop_
_entity.id
_entity.type
_entity.pdbx_description
1 polymer ?
#
loop_
_entity_poly.entity_id
_entity_poly.type
_entity_poly.pdbx_seq_one_letter_code
_entity_poly.pdbx_strand_id
1 'polypeptide(L)'
;MRLSLLLCFLVSCGGPARIQIESNPEGALVTLNGVEKGRTPIVVQEQFRGTADLLLELEGYEPHRSGLDLRPKWYEVPPFDLMIPAKDRSFHFQLELEKTDHESLKRRALELRP
;
A
#
# COMPACT_ATOMS: atom_id res chain seq x y z
N MET A 1 8.65 36.75 -23.59
CA MET A 1 7.71 36.35 -22.52
C MET A 1 6.73 35.25 -22.97
N ARG A 2 7.18 34.17 -23.63
CA ARG A 2 6.27 33.14 -24.20
C ARG A 2 6.83 31.72 -24.17
N LEU A 3 7.60 31.37 -23.14
CA LEU A 3 8.15 30.02 -22.97
C LEU A 3 8.19 29.55 -21.50
N SER A 4 7.33 30.09 -20.64
CA SER A 4 7.20 29.62 -19.24
C SER A 4 6.10 28.58 -19.04
N LEU A 5 5.11 28.49 -19.92
CA LEU A 5 3.99 27.54 -19.73
C LEU A 5 4.35 26.07 -20.02
N LEU A 6 5.39 25.81 -20.82
CA LEU A 6 5.81 24.45 -21.16
C LEU A 6 6.50 23.71 -20.00
N LEU A 7 6.97 24.43 -18.98
CA LEU A 7 7.70 23.82 -17.85
C LEU A 7 6.78 23.21 -16.79
N CYS A 8 5.52 23.65 -16.67
CA CYS A 8 4.57 23.10 -15.69
C CYS A 8 4.09 21.69 -16.03
N PHE A 9 4.14 21.26 -17.30
CA PHE A 9 3.78 19.90 -17.68
C PHE A 9 4.77 18.84 -17.17
N LEU A 10 6.02 19.22 -16.90
CA LEU A 10 7.03 18.31 -16.36
C LEU A 10 6.95 18.18 -14.84
N VAL A 11 6.23 19.09 -14.17
CA VAL A 11 6.04 19.11 -12.71
C VAL A 11 4.60 18.72 -12.40
N SER A 12 4.16 17.56 -12.89
CA SER A 12 2.94 16.93 -12.39
C SER A 12 3.20 16.36 -10.98
N CYS A 13 3.31 17.26 -10.00
CA CYS A 13 3.26 16.90 -8.59
C CYS A 13 1.80 16.57 -8.25
N GLY A 14 1.33 15.38 -8.62
CA GLY A 14 0.00 14.89 -8.19
C GLY A 14 -0.04 14.93 -6.66
N GLY A 15 -1.11 15.47 -6.07
CA GLY A 15 -1.23 15.68 -4.62
C GLY A 15 -1.22 14.38 -3.80
N PRO A 16 -0.89 14.42 -2.48
CA PRO A 16 -0.69 13.23 -1.66
C PRO A 16 -1.85 12.23 -1.79
N ALA A 17 -1.52 10.94 -1.96
CA ALA A 17 -2.52 9.88 -2.07
C ALA A 17 -2.96 9.48 -0.67
N ARG A 18 -4.28 9.51 -0.42
CA ARG A 18 -4.88 9.02 0.82
C ARG A 18 -5.24 7.54 0.66
N ILE A 19 -4.64 6.71 1.50
CA ILE A 19 -4.76 5.26 1.45
C ILE A 19 -5.37 4.79 2.76
N GLN A 20 -6.53 4.15 2.68
CA GLN A 20 -7.20 3.53 3.82
C GLN A 20 -6.92 2.04 3.78
N ILE A 21 -6.32 1.53 4.85
CA ILE A 21 -5.91 0.13 4.98
C ILE A 21 -6.68 -0.48 6.13
N GLU A 22 -7.47 -1.49 5.80
CA GLU A 22 -8.27 -2.24 6.76
C GLU A 22 -7.93 -3.73 6.64
N SER A 23 -7.81 -4.40 7.78
CA SER A 23 -7.63 -5.84 7.83
C SER A 23 -8.73 -6.48 8.67
N ASN A 24 -9.09 -7.71 8.32
CA ASN A 24 -9.90 -8.58 9.16
C ASN A 24 -9.08 -9.83 9.53
N PRO A 25 -8.76 -10.03 10.82
CA PRO A 25 -9.09 -9.18 11.97
C PRO A 25 -8.34 -7.83 11.99
N GLU A 26 -8.88 -6.88 12.76
CA GLU A 26 -8.26 -5.57 13.00
C GLU A 26 -7.02 -5.67 13.92
N GLY A 27 -6.17 -4.64 13.91
CA GLY A 27 -4.99 -4.54 14.78
C GLY A 27 -3.69 -5.05 14.18
N ALA A 28 -3.68 -5.38 12.88
CA ALA A 28 -2.48 -5.79 12.16
C ALA A 28 -1.51 -4.63 11.98
N LEU A 29 -0.23 -4.85 12.21
CA LEU A 29 0.84 -3.90 11.95
C LEU A 29 0.97 -3.66 10.45
N VAL A 30 0.97 -2.40 10.06
CA VAL A 30 1.04 -1.93 8.68
C VAL A 30 2.43 -1.35 8.42
N THR A 31 3.17 -2.00 7.54
CA THR A 31 4.47 -1.54 7.04
C THR A 31 4.36 -1.24 5.55
N LEU A 32 4.68 -0.01 5.15
CA LEU A 32 4.68 0.44 3.75
C LEU A 32 6.10 0.80 3.33
N ASN A 33 6.61 0.16 2.28
CA ASN A 33 7.97 0.36 1.76
C ASN A 33 9.05 0.23 2.85
N GLY A 34 8.85 -0.69 3.82
CA GLY A 34 9.74 -0.88 4.96
C GLY A 34 9.60 0.15 6.09
N VAL A 35 8.65 1.09 5.99
CA VAL A 35 8.34 2.06 7.04
C VAL A 35 7.06 1.66 7.77
N GLU A 36 7.16 1.45 9.08
CA GLU A 36 6.00 1.21 9.94
C GLU A 36 5.11 2.45 9.98
N LYS A 37 3.82 2.27 9.68
CA LYS A 37 2.83 3.36 9.68
C LYS A 37 1.88 3.30 10.88
N GLY A 38 1.69 2.12 11.47
CA GLY A 38 0.80 1.90 12.61
C GLY A 38 0.02 0.59 12.49
N ARG A 39 -1.18 0.51 13.06
CA ARG A 39 -2.02 -0.70 13.05
C ARG A 39 -3.37 -0.45 12.35
N THR A 40 -3.92 -1.47 11.69
CA THR A 40 -5.24 -1.40 11.07
C THR A 40 -6.38 -1.27 12.10
N PRO A 41 -7.49 -0.59 11.77
CA PRO A 41 -7.70 0.25 10.58
C PRO A 41 -6.92 1.57 10.64
N ILE A 42 -6.23 1.92 9.54
CA ILE A 42 -5.42 3.15 9.46
C ILE A 42 -5.59 3.87 8.12
N VAL A 43 -5.56 5.20 8.17
CA VAL A 43 -5.49 6.06 6.98
C VAL A 43 -4.11 6.70 6.91
N VAL A 44 -3.38 6.40 5.83
CA VAL A 44 -2.02 6.91 5.58
C VAL A 44 -2.05 7.87 4.40
N GLN A 45 -1.36 9.00 4.53
CA GLN A 45 -1.10 9.91 3.41
C GLN A 45 0.28 9.61 2.86
N GLU A 46 0.35 9.18 1.61
CA GLU A 46 1.61 8.79 0.98
C GLU A 46 1.85 9.63 -0.29
N GLN A 47 3.04 10.20 -0.38
CA GLN A 47 3.47 11.00 -1.52
C GLN A 47 4.14 10.13 -2.58
N PHE A 48 4.52 8.90 -2.23
CA PHE A 48 5.09 7.93 -3.14
C PHE A 48 4.16 7.65 -4.34
N ARG A 49 4.76 7.55 -5.52
CA ARG A 49 4.11 7.31 -6.81
C ARG A 49 4.74 6.08 -7.45
N GLY A 50 4.03 4.97 -7.42
CA GLY A 50 4.53 3.70 -7.92
C GLY A 50 3.84 2.53 -7.24
N THR A 51 4.42 1.34 -7.37
CA THR A 51 4.00 0.17 -6.62
C THR A 51 4.66 0.22 -5.25
N ALA A 52 3.86 0.39 -4.20
CA ALA A 52 4.34 0.33 -2.83
C ALA A 52 4.25 -1.10 -2.29
N ASP A 53 5.27 -1.54 -1.56
CA ASP A 53 5.27 -2.81 -0.86
C ASP A 53 4.51 -2.67 0.46
N LEU A 54 3.33 -3.27 0.54
CA LEU A 54 2.56 -3.39 1.77
C LEU A 54 2.88 -4.72 2.46
N LEU A 55 3.18 -4.65 3.75
CA LEU A 55 3.32 -5.79 4.64
C LEU A 55 2.35 -5.60 5.82
N LEU A 56 1.49 -6.59 6.02
CA LEU A 56 0.57 -6.69 7.15
C LEU A 56 1.02 -7.84 8.05
N GLU A 57 1.28 -7.54 9.32
CA GLU A 57 1.73 -8.52 10.31
C GLU A 57 0.79 -8.52 11.51
N LEU A 58 0.28 -9.68 11.87
CA LEU A 58 -0.54 -9.85 13.06
C LEU A 58 -0.13 -11.13 13.77
N GLU A 59 -0.06 -11.07 15.09
CA GLU A 59 0.32 -12.22 15.93
C GLU A 59 -0.66 -13.38 15.73
N GLY A 60 -0.13 -14.57 15.38
CA GLY A 60 -0.93 -15.76 15.10
C GLY A 60 -1.52 -15.84 13.68
N TYR A 61 -1.17 -14.90 12.80
CA TYR A 61 -1.61 -14.86 11.40
C TYR A 61 -0.41 -14.87 10.45
N GLU A 62 -0.60 -15.40 9.24
CA GLU A 62 0.46 -15.36 8.25
C GLU A 62 0.73 -13.93 7.78
N PRO A 63 2.00 -13.50 7.69
CA PRO A 63 2.33 -12.16 7.21
C PRO A 63 1.87 -12.00 5.77
N HIS A 64 1.00 -11.02 5.53
CA HIS A 64 0.44 -10.77 4.21
C HIS A 64 1.23 -9.67 3.50
N ARG A 65 1.92 -10.02 2.41
CA ARG A 65 2.64 -9.07 1.56
C ARG A 65 1.86 -8.84 0.26
N SER A 66 1.59 -7.58 -0.07
CA SER A 66 0.88 -7.19 -1.28
C SER A 66 1.48 -5.93 -1.90
N GLY A 67 1.47 -5.84 -3.23
CA GLY A 67 1.92 -4.66 -3.96
C GLY A 67 0.76 -3.70 -4.22
N LEU A 68 0.77 -2.54 -3.57
CA LEU A 68 -0.23 -1.50 -3.80
C LEU A 68 0.16 -0.61 -4.97
N ASP A 69 -0.67 -0.57 -6.01
CA ASP A 69 -0.47 0.38 -7.11
C ASP A 69 -0.98 1.79 -6.72
N LEU A 70 -0.04 2.66 -6.37
CA LEU A 70 -0.27 4.06 -6.00
C LEU A 70 0.00 5.02 -7.16
N ARG A 71 0.08 4.51 -8.40
CA ARG A 71 0.23 5.38 -9.58
C ARG A 71 -1.01 6.27 -9.73
N PRO A 72 -0.82 7.55 -10.06
CA PRO A 72 -1.93 8.44 -10.31
C PRO A 72 -2.62 8.00 -11.59
N LYS A 73 -3.96 7.94 -11.55
CA LYS A 73 -4.72 7.66 -12.77
C LYS A 73 -4.75 8.91 -13.66
N TRP A 74 -5.11 8.72 -14.94
CA TRP A 74 -5.13 9.81 -15.93
C TRP A 74 -5.97 11.04 -15.53
N TYR A 75 -6.97 10.85 -14.65
CA TYR A 75 -7.85 11.91 -14.14
C TYR A 75 -7.33 12.63 -12.88
N GLU A 76 -6.24 12.14 -12.26
CA GLU A 76 -5.58 12.74 -11.09
C GLU A 76 -4.45 13.71 -11.51
N VAL A 77 -4.40 14.08 -12.80
CA VAL A 77 -3.38 14.93 -13.40
C VAL A 77 -4.02 16.26 -13.88
N PRO A 78 -3.36 17.42 -13.71
CA PRO A 78 -3.89 18.70 -14.19
C PRO A 78 -4.20 18.70 -15.70
N PRO A 79 -5.23 19.45 -16.15
CA PRO A 79 -6.06 20.38 -15.38
C PRO A 79 -7.24 19.73 -14.62
N PHE A 80 -7.50 18.43 -14.81
CA PHE A 80 -8.68 17.76 -14.26
C PHE A 80 -8.63 17.58 -12.74
N ASP A 81 -7.43 17.43 -12.17
CA ASP A 81 -7.20 17.37 -10.71
C ASP A 81 -7.71 18.60 -9.95
N LEU A 82 -7.72 19.79 -10.59
CA LEU A 82 -8.22 21.03 -9.97
C LEU A 82 -9.76 21.04 -9.81
N MET A 83 -10.46 20.17 -10.54
CA MET A 83 -11.91 20.11 -10.53
C MET A 83 -12.46 18.91 -9.76
N ILE A 84 -11.61 17.97 -9.34
CA ILE A 84 -12.04 16.71 -8.73
C ILE A 84 -11.29 16.52 -7.40
N PRO A 85 -11.98 16.34 -6.27
CA PRO A 85 -11.31 16.04 -5.01
C PRO A 85 -10.57 14.70 -5.12
N ALA A 86 -9.37 14.62 -4.54
CA ALA A 86 -8.60 13.38 -4.45
C ALA A 86 -9.47 12.27 -3.81
N LYS A 87 -9.61 11.14 -4.51
CA LYS A 87 -10.42 10.01 -4.05
C LYS A 87 -9.58 9.12 -3.13
N ASP A 88 -10.09 8.86 -1.93
CA ASP A 88 -9.50 7.91 -0.99
C ASP A 88 -9.48 6.49 -1.61
N ARG A 89 -8.33 5.82 -1.52
CA ARG A 89 -8.16 4.44 -1.98
C ARG A 89 -8.28 3.50 -0.78
N SER A 90 -9.40 2.77 -0.68
CA SER A 90 -9.64 1.79 0.38
C SER A 90 -9.22 0.39 -0.06
N PHE A 91 -8.41 -0.28 0.76
CA PHE A 91 -7.99 -1.66 0.57
C PHE A 91 -8.40 -2.48 1.79
N HIS A 92 -9.15 -3.55 1.55
CA HIS A 92 -9.57 -4.50 2.57
C HIS A 92 -8.82 -5.81 2.39
N PHE A 93 -8.16 -6.26 3.45
CA PHE A 93 -7.38 -7.49 3.47
C PHE A 93 -7.96 -8.49 4.46
N GLN A 94 -8.01 -9.76 4.08
CA GLN A 94 -8.35 -10.85 4.97
C GLN A 94 -7.06 -11.58 5.33
N LEU A 95 -6.75 -11.65 6.63
CA LEU A 95 -5.57 -12.36 7.11
C LEU A 95 -5.92 -13.83 7.34
N GLU A 96 -5.08 -14.70 6.84
CA GLU A 96 -5.19 -16.14 7.08
C GLU A 96 -4.48 -16.50 8.38
N LEU A 97 -5.11 -17.34 9.19
CA LEU A 97 -4.49 -17.84 10.42
C LEU A 97 -3.25 -18.64 10.07
N GLU A 98 -2.16 -18.36 10.77
CA GLU A 98 -0.94 -19.15 10.63
C GLU A 98 -1.23 -20.55 11.15
N LYS A 99 -1.30 -21.53 10.24
CA LYS A 99 -1.48 -22.93 10.62
C LYS A 99 -0.21 -23.41 11.32
N THR A 100 -0.20 -23.31 12.65
CA THR A 100 0.75 -23.97 13.54
C THR A 100 0.51 -25.48 13.56
N ASP A 101 0.49 -26.12 12.39
CA ASP A 101 0.33 -27.56 12.26
C ASP A 101 1.71 -28.20 12.07
N HIS A 102 1.98 -29.31 12.74
CA HIS A 102 3.32 -29.91 12.81
C HIS A 102 3.88 -30.28 11.41
N GLU A 103 2.99 -30.46 10.43
CA GLU A 103 3.31 -30.76 9.03
C GLU A 103 3.81 -29.54 8.24
N SER A 104 3.37 -28.31 8.55
CA SER A 104 3.85 -27.09 7.85
C SER A 104 5.31 -26.80 8.21
N LEU A 105 5.71 -27.06 9.45
CA LEU A 105 7.10 -26.98 9.92
C LEU A 105 7.99 -28.06 9.25
N LYS A 106 7.50 -29.29 9.12
CA LYS A 106 8.22 -30.36 8.42
C LYS A 106 8.45 -30.04 6.94
N ARG A 107 7.46 -29.47 6.23
CA ARG A 107 7.63 -29.04 4.83
C ARG A 107 8.69 -27.96 4.68
N ARG A 108 8.64 -26.91 5.52
CA ARG A 108 9.67 -25.85 5.51
C ARG A 108 11.07 -26.42 5.82
N ALA A 109 11.17 -27.36 6.75
CA ALA A 109 12.43 -28.03 7.07
C ALA A 109 12.96 -28.93 5.93
N LEU A 110 12.07 -29.55 5.15
CA LEU A 110 12.40 -30.33 3.96
C LEU A 110 12.83 -29.45 2.78
N GLU A 111 12.20 -28.31 2.58
CA GLU A 111 12.57 -27.32 1.55
C GLU A 111 13.92 -26.62 1.84
N LEU A 112 14.31 -26.55 3.11
CA LEU A 112 15.61 -26.00 3.54
C LEU A 112 16.76 -27.01 3.49
N ARG A 113 16.53 -28.26 3.04
CA ARG A 113 17.58 -29.25 2.87
C ARG A 113 18.25 -29.07 1.49
N PRO A 114 19.55 -28.70 1.43
CA PRO A 114 20.27 -28.49 0.17
C PRO A 114 20.50 -29.79 -0.63
#